data_AF-A0A2E2J9U9-F1
#
_entry.id   AF-A0A2E2J9U9-F1
#
_cell.length_a   1.000
_cell.length_b   1.000
_cell.length_c   1.000
_cell.angle_alpha   90.00
_cell.angle_beta   90.00
_cell.angle_gamma   90.00
#
_symmetry.space_group_name_H-M   'P 1'
#
loop_
_entity.id
_entity.type
_entity.pdbx_description
1 polymer ?
#
loop_
_entity_poly.entity_id
_entity_poly.type
_entity_poly.pdbx_seq_one_letter_code
_entity_poly.pdbx_strand_id
1 'polypeptide(L)'
;MSRTWTLWVPVALLLAVMASAVTVVVAKHENRAQVTALDQMRRERNRLETEWAQLQIEEATLGHHARINRIAREQLDMLEPEHHVIVPLEAPR
;
A
#
# COMPACT_ATOMS: atom_id res chain seq x y z
N MET A 1 13.08 52.44 40.96
CA MET A 1 12.16 51.27 40.91
C MET A 1 12.12 50.66 39.49
N SER A 2 13.27 50.50 38.82
CA SER A 2 13.35 50.05 37.43
C SER A 2 14.36 48.91 37.21
N ARG A 3 15.30 48.71 38.14
CA ARG A 3 16.40 47.74 38.02
C ARG A 3 16.02 46.31 38.38
N THR A 4 15.03 46.12 39.23
CA THR A 4 14.53 44.78 39.58
C THR A 4 13.72 44.19 38.42
N TRP A 5 12.81 44.97 37.84
CA TRP A 5 11.96 44.53 36.71
C TRP A 5 12.79 44.04 35.51
N THR A 6 13.86 44.74 35.15
CA THR A 6 14.74 44.33 34.03
C THR A 6 15.42 42.98 34.26
N LEU A 7 15.60 42.55 35.52
CA LEU A 7 16.18 41.24 35.85
C LEU A 7 15.15 40.10 35.82
N TRP A 8 13.86 40.40 36.04
CA TRP A 8 12.80 39.38 36.02
C TRP A 8 12.39 38.99 34.59
N VAL A 9 12.46 39.91 33.64
CA VAL A 9 12.14 39.64 32.22
C VAL A 9 12.96 38.48 31.63
N PRO A 10 14.31 38.45 31.72
CA PRO A 10 15.09 37.35 31.16
C PRO A 10 14.84 36.02 31.89
N VAL A 11 14.57 36.05 33.20
CA VAL A 11 14.23 34.84 33.98
C VAL A 11 12.91 34.25 33.51
N ALA A 12 11.87 35.08 33.32
CA ALA A 12 10.59 34.65 32.79
C ALA A 12 10.73 34.09 31.37
N LEU A 13 11.54 34.73 30.53
CA LEU A 13 11.80 34.28 29.16
C LEU A 13 12.52 32.94 29.13
N LEU A 14 13.51 32.75 30.01
CA LEU A 14 14.23 31.48 30.16
C LEU A 14 13.28 30.36 30.60
N LEU A 15 12.41 30.62 31.58
CA LEU A 15 11.38 29.66 32.00
C LEU A 15 10.41 29.33 30.87
N ALA A 16 9.97 30.33 30.09
CA ALA A 16 9.10 30.11 28.95
C ALA A 16 9.76 29.23 27.87
N VAL A 17 11.04 29.47 27.56
CA VAL A 17 11.80 28.65 26.60
C VAL A 17 11.97 27.22 27.11
N MET A 18 12.30 27.04 28.39
CA MET A 18 12.42 25.71 28.99
C MET A 18 11.09 24.95 28.98
N ALA A 19 9.99 25.61 29.33
CA ALA A 19 8.65 25.03 29.26
C ALA A 19 8.27 24.64 27.82
N SER A 20 8.59 25.50 26.84
CA SER A 20 8.40 25.21 25.42
C SER A 20 9.18 23.97 24.98
N ALA A 21 10.47 23.89 25.34
CA ALA A 21 11.33 22.76 25.01
C ALA A 21 10.78 21.44 25.56
N VAL A 22 10.33 21.42 26.83
CA VAL A 22 9.72 20.23 27.44
C VAL A 22 8.41 19.87 26.73
N THR A 23 7.54 20.84 26.46
CA THR A 23 6.27 20.62 25.75
C THR A 23 6.50 19.99 24.38
N VAL A 24 7.49 20.47 23.62
CA VAL A 24 7.84 19.92 22.31
C VAL A 24 8.33 18.47 22.42
N VAL A 25 9.13 18.14 23.44
CA VAL A 25 9.62 16.76 23.66
C VAL A 25 8.46 15.83 24.00
N VAL A 26 7.54 16.24 24.87
CA VAL A 26 6.35 15.46 25.24
C VAL A 26 5.45 15.24 24.02
N ALA A 27 5.13 16.31 23.28
CA ALA A 27 4.33 16.22 22.06
C ALA A 27 4.97 15.27 21.02
N LYS A 28 6.30 15.33 20.87
CA LYS A 28 7.04 14.42 19.98
C LYS A 28 6.98 12.97 20.47
N HIS A 29 7.02 12.74 21.77
CA HIS A 29 6.95 11.40 22.34
C HIS A 29 5.56 10.78 22.13
N GLU A 30 4.49 11.51 22.41
CA GLU A 30 3.11 11.07 22.18
C GLU A 30 2.84 10.83 20.69
N ASN A 31 3.38 11.70 19.82
CA ASN A 31 3.25 11.56 18.38
C ASN A 31 3.86 10.24 17.87
N ARG A 32 5.00 9.79 18.43
CA ARG A 32 5.63 8.52 18.01
C ARG A 32 4.71 7.31 18.22
N ALA A 33 3.97 7.25 19.33
CA ALA A 33 3.08 6.13 19.61
C ALA A 33 1.88 6.12 18.64
N GLN A 34 1.26 7.29 18.41
CA GLN A 34 0.13 7.43 17.50
C GLN A 34 0.52 7.15 16.04
N VAL A 35 1.68 7.65 15.60
CA VAL A 35 2.20 7.39 14.25
C VAL A 35 2.51 5.90 14.05
N THR A 36 3.07 5.23 15.05
CA THR A 36 3.37 3.78 14.95
C THR A 36 2.09 2.96 14.75
N ALA A 37 1.03 3.24 15.51
CA ALA A 37 -0.25 2.54 15.36
C ALA A 37 -0.87 2.79 13.97
N LEU A 38 -0.81 4.03 13.50
CA LEU A 38 -1.30 4.42 12.18
C LEU A 38 -0.49 3.74 11.05
N ASP A 39 0.83 3.61 11.20
CA ASP A 39 1.68 2.89 10.25
C ASP A 39 1.43 1.38 10.24
N GLN A 40 1.04 0.79 11.37
CA GLN A 40 0.61 -0.62 11.41
C GLN A 40 -0.67 -0.83 10.59
N MET A 41 -1.70 -0.01 10.80
CA MET A 41 -2.95 -0.11 10.05
C MET A 41 -2.74 0.14 8.54
N ARG A 42 -1.87 1.09 8.18
CA ARG A 42 -1.51 1.36 6.78
C ARG A 42 -0.80 0.18 6.13
N ARG A 43 0.11 -0.48 6.85
CA ARG A 43 0.80 -1.68 6.35
C ARG A 43 -0.19 -2.80 6.07
N GLU A 44 -1.15 -3.03 6.96
CA GLU A 44 -2.15 -4.06 6.76
C GLU A 44 -3.07 -3.75 5.58
N ARG A 45 -3.53 -2.49 5.45
CA ARG A 45 -4.29 -2.06 4.27
C ARG A 45 -3.52 -2.31 2.97
N ASN A 46 -2.24 -1.93 2.92
CA ASN A 46 -1.41 -2.12 1.73
C ASN A 46 -1.21 -3.61 1.39
N ARG A 47 -1.09 -4.47 2.41
CA ARG A 47 -1.02 -5.93 2.23
C ARG A 47 -2.29 -6.44 1.54
N LEU A 48 -3.45 -6.10 2.09
CA LEU A 48 -4.75 -6.50 1.54
C LEU A 48 -4.99 -5.93 0.12
N GLU A 49 -4.57 -4.69 -0.14
CA GLU A 49 -4.67 -4.08 -1.47
C GLU A 49 -3.82 -4.83 -2.51
N THR A 50 -2.63 -5.28 -2.11
CA THR A 50 -1.76 -6.09 -2.96
C THR A 50 -2.38 -7.45 -3.24
N GLU A 51 -2.89 -8.12 -2.21
CA GLU A 51 -3.58 -9.41 -2.35
C GLU A 51 -4.82 -9.29 -3.25
N TRP A 52 -5.59 -8.23 -3.08
CA TRP A 52 -6.76 -7.96 -3.91
C TRP A 52 -6.39 -7.67 -5.37
N ALA A 53 -5.32 -6.92 -5.61
CA ALA A 53 -4.80 -6.70 -6.97
C ALA A 53 -4.37 -8.02 -7.64
N GLN A 54 -3.72 -8.91 -6.89
CA GLN A 54 -3.35 -10.24 -7.39
C GLN A 54 -4.60 -11.06 -7.75
N LEU A 55 -5.59 -11.12 -6.86
CA LEU A 55 -6.84 -11.85 -7.11
C LEU A 55 -7.57 -11.36 -8.35
N GLN A 56 -7.59 -10.05 -8.61
CA GLN A 56 -8.18 -9.51 -9.84
C GLN A 56 -7.46 -9.96 -11.10
N ILE A 57 -6.13 -10.10 -11.05
CA ILE A 57 -5.37 -10.64 -12.19
C ILE A 57 -5.73 -12.11 -12.40
N GLU A 58 -5.82 -12.90 -11.32
CA GLU A 58 -6.23 -14.30 -11.39
C GLU A 58 -7.64 -14.46 -11.99
N GLU A 59 -8.61 -13.65 -11.54
CA GLU A 59 -9.97 -13.64 -12.11
C GLU A 59 -9.99 -13.21 -13.58
N ALA A 60 -9.21 -12.19 -13.96
CA ALA A 60 -9.12 -11.75 -15.34
C ALA A 60 -8.57 -12.85 -16.26
N THR A 61 -7.54 -13.58 -15.81
CA THR A 61 -6.98 -14.72 -16.57
C THR A 61 -8.01 -15.85 -16.69
N LEU A 62 -8.69 -16.22 -15.61
CA LEU A 62 -9.72 -17.27 -15.62
C LEU A 62 -10.92 -16.88 -16.49
N GLY A 63 -11.40 -15.64 -16.38
CA GLY A 63 -12.51 -15.13 -17.18
C GLY A 63 -12.17 -15.08 -18.68
N HIS A 64 -10.94 -14.70 -19.02
CA HIS A 64 -10.47 -14.70 -20.40
C HIS A 64 -10.34 -16.11 -20.96
N HIS A 65 -9.75 -17.05 -20.21
CA HIS A 65 -9.62 -18.45 -20.63
C HIS A 65 -10.98 -19.14 -20.75
N ALA A 66 -11.89 -18.94 -19.79
CA ALA A 66 -13.24 -19.50 -19.85
C ALA A 66 -14.02 -18.98 -21.07
N ARG A 67 -13.86 -17.70 -21.42
CA ARG A 67 -14.46 -17.12 -22.63
C ARG A 67 -13.85 -17.68 -23.92
N ILE A 68 -12.53 -17.84 -23.99
CA ILE A 68 -11.86 -18.45 -25.15
C ILE A 68 -12.32 -19.89 -25.33
N ASN A 69 -12.34 -20.70 -24.28
CA ASN A 69 -12.77 -22.10 -24.34
C ASN A 69 -14.23 -22.23 -24.80
N ARG A 70 -15.10 -21.33 -24.33
CA ARG A 70 -16.50 -21.31 -24.78
C ARG A 70 -16.60 -21.02 -26.28
N ILE A 71 -15.91 -19.99 -26.76
CA ILE A 71 -15.91 -19.65 -28.19
C ILE A 71 -15.32 -20.81 -29.02
N ALA A 72 -14.23 -21.42 -28.57
CA ALA A 72 -13.62 -22.57 -29.23
C ALA A 72 -14.55 -23.78 -29.32
N ARG A 73 -15.26 -24.12 -28.24
CA ARG A 73 -16.18 -25.26 -28.22
C ARG A 73 -17.51 -24.98 -28.94
N GLU A 74 -18.12 -23.82 -28.70
CA GLU A 74 -19.48 -23.54 -29.17
C GLU A 74 -19.53 -22.97 -30.59
N GLN A 75 -18.54 -22.15 -30.99
CA GLN A 75 -18.56 -21.50 -32.30
C GLN A 75 -17.64 -22.18 -33.32
N LEU A 76 -16.57 -22.82 -32.84
CA LEU A 76 -15.57 -23.48 -33.69
C LEU A 76 -15.66 -25.02 -33.62
N ASP A 77 -16.59 -25.56 -32.84
CA ASP A 77 -16.80 -27.01 -32.60
C ASP A 77 -15.49 -27.76 -32.23
N MET A 78 -14.56 -27.04 -31.59
CA MET A 78 -13.26 -27.60 -31.23
C MET A 78 -13.42 -28.56 -30.05
N LEU A 79 -13.09 -29.83 -30.29
CA LEU A 79 -13.00 -30.87 -29.28
C LEU A 79 -11.55 -31.02 -28.81
N GLU A 80 -11.39 -31.35 -27.53
CA GLU A 80 -10.08 -31.59 -26.95
C GLU A 80 -9.52 -32.92 -27.51
N PRO A 81 -8.37 -32.93 -28.20
CA PRO A 81 -7.88 -34.12 -28.89
C PRO A 81 -7.37 -35.16 -27.89
N GLU A 82 -7.82 -36.42 -28.02
CA GLU A 82 -7.39 -37.52 -27.14
C GLU A 82 -5.90 -37.88 -27.28
N HIS A 83 -5.25 -37.53 -28.39
CA HIS A 83 -3.86 -37.84 -28.66
C HIS A 83 -3.12 -36.63 -29.22
N HIS A 84 -1.91 -36.36 -28.72
CA HIS A 84 -1.08 -35.22 -29.12
C HIS A 84 -0.60 -35.38 -30.57
N VAL A 85 -1.29 -34.75 -31.52
CA VAL A 85 -0.90 -34.73 -32.94
C VAL A 85 -0.07 -33.48 -33.20
N ILE A 86 1.22 -33.66 -33.49
CA ILE A 86 2.12 -32.59 -33.90
C ILE A 86 1.91 -32.39 -35.41
N VAL A 87 1.31 -31.27 -35.82
CA VAL A 87 1.16 -30.91 -37.24
C VAL A 87 2.46 -30.21 -37.69
N PRO A 88 3.24 -30.78 -38.62
CA PRO A 88 4.40 -30.09 -39.17
C PRO A 88 3.95 -28.86 -39.94
N LEU A 89 4.48 -27.68 -39.60
CA LEU A 89 4.24 -26.46 -40.36
C LEU A 89 5.08 -26.54 -41.65
N GLU A 90 4.47 -26.96 -42.75
CA GLU A 90 5.09 -26.87 -44.07
C GLU A 90 5.21 -25.38 -44.45
N ALA A 91 6.44 -24.88 -44.57
CA ALA A 91 6.71 -23.51 -44.97
C ALA A 91 6.33 -23.30 -46.46
N PRO A 92 5.58 -22.24 -46.80
CA PRO A 92 5.23 -21.98 -48.20
C PRO A 92 6.49 -21.57 -48.99
N ARG A 93 6.69 -22.22 -50.15
CA ARG A 93 7.76 -21.90 -51.12
C ARG A 93 7.48 -20.59 -51.86
#